data_AF-A0A357LNK3-F1
#
_entry.id   AF-A0A357LNK3-F1
#
_cell.length_a   1.000
_cell.length_b   1.000
_cell.length_c   1.000
_cell.angle_alpha   90.00
_cell.angle_beta   90.00
_cell.angle_gamma   90.00
#
_symmetry.space_group_name_H-M   'P 1'
#
loop_
_entity.id
_entity.type
_entity.pdbx_description
1 polymer ?
#
loop_
_entity_poly.entity_id
_entity_poly.type
_entity_poly.pdbx_seq_one_letter_code
_entity_poly.pdbx_strand_id
1 'polypeptide(L)'
;MAGFLKGKFQIVWPLDFNMVGCKMGCLQLIMAVSIHIGYLGNYYSLHPDLRCTTQNIIAGAYYNSGRRVSVYAGRKVAMGDGFLEIGLSSGYGDEAIPMLRYRKGNIFVVPAYQDSKKEKVYGLLIGWQF
;
A
#
# COMPACT_ATOMS: atom_id res chain seq x y z
N MET A 1 59.81 -3.47 2.61
CA MET A 1 58.45 -3.79 3.06
C MET A 1 57.80 -4.69 2.02
N ALA A 2 57.27 -5.82 2.47
CA ALA A 2 56.46 -6.79 1.73
C ALA A 2 55.28 -6.13 0.99
N GLY A 3 54.64 -6.69 -0.04
CA GLY A 3 54.72 -7.98 -0.72
C GLY A 3 53.63 -8.03 -1.81
N PHE A 4 53.97 -8.63 -2.94
CA PHE A 4 53.19 -9.65 -3.69
C PHE A 4 51.64 -9.63 -3.62
N LEU A 5 50.94 -9.32 -4.72
CA LEU A 5 50.19 -10.27 -5.59
C LEU A 5 49.17 -9.57 -6.51
N LYS A 6 49.14 -10.04 -7.77
CA LYS A 6 48.10 -9.81 -8.77
C LYS A 6 46.74 -10.32 -8.25
N GLY A 7 45.66 -9.60 -8.54
CA GLY A 7 44.30 -10.12 -8.40
C GLY A 7 43.27 -9.25 -9.12
N LYS A 8 42.76 -9.73 -10.25
CA LYS A 8 41.49 -9.25 -10.83
C LYS A 8 40.39 -9.48 -9.80
N PHE A 9 39.64 -8.44 -9.44
CA PHE A 9 38.31 -8.62 -8.84
C PHE A 9 37.26 -8.24 -9.86
N GLN A 10 36.85 -9.27 -10.60
CA GLN A 10 35.63 -9.32 -11.38
C GLN A 10 34.51 -9.69 -10.40
N ILE A 11 33.59 -8.78 -10.12
CA ILE A 11 32.35 -9.14 -9.43
C ILE A 11 31.51 -9.91 -10.44
N VAL A 12 31.58 -11.23 -10.33
CA VAL A 12 30.68 -12.16 -10.99
C VAL A 12 29.35 -12.05 -10.26
N TRP A 13 28.32 -11.54 -10.93
CA TRP A 13 26.95 -11.87 -10.61
C TRP A 13 26.60 -13.12 -11.42
N PRO A 14 26.46 -14.31 -10.82
CA PRO A 14 25.69 -15.36 -11.44
C PRO A 14 24.29 -15.24 -10.88
N LEU A 15 23.38 -14.64 -11.63
CA LEU A 15 21.97 -15.00 -11.62
C LEU A 15 21.36 -14.35 -12.86
N ASP A 16 21.26 -15.16 -13.91
CA ASP A 16 20.34 -14.98 -15.01
C ASP A 16 18.94 -14.71 -14.46
N PHE A 17 18.57 -13.44 -14.30
CA PHE A 17 17.18 -13.06 -14.43
C PHE A 17 16.97 -12.66 -15.87
N ASN A 18 16.70 -13.69 -16.67
CA ASN A 18 15.69 -13.62 -17.71
C ASN A 18 14.68 -12.51 -17.35
N MET A 19 14.74 -11.38 -18.04
CA MET A 19 13.64 -10.42 -18.15
C MET A 19 12.46 -11.02 -18.95
N VAL A 20 12.24 -12.33 -18.80
CA VAL A 20 11.14 -13.06 -19.40
C VAL A 20 9.94 -12.87 -18.49
N GLY A 21 9.15 -11.87 -18.83
CA GLY A 21 7.76 -11.78 -18.43
C GLY A 21 7.46 -10.77 -17.34
N CYS A 22 7.55 -9.47 -17.67
CA CYS A 22 6.51 -8.57 -17.16
C CYS A 22 5.19 -9.06 -17.78
N LYS A 23 4.52 -9.98 -17.09
CA LYS A 23 3.20 -10.49 -17.46
C LYS A 23 2.29 -9.27 -17.58
N MET A 24 1.82 -9.01 -18.80
CA MET A 24 0.93 -7.88 -19.10
C MET A 24 -0.39 -8.08 -18.38
N GLY A 25 -0.55 -7.37 -17.25
CA GLY A 25 -1.74 -7.40 -16.41
C GLY A 25 -1.43 -7.15 -14.95
N CYS A 26 -0.83 -6.00 -14.61
CA CYS A 26 -0.74 -5.59 -13.20
C CYS A 26 -2.09 -5.07 -12.67
N LEU A 27 -3.00 -4.71 -13.58
CA LEU A 27 -4.24 -4.01 -13.31
C LEU A 27 -5.32 -4.94 -12.73
N GLN A 28 -5.94 -4.48 -11.66
CA GLN A 28 -6.96 -5.17 -10.89
C GLN A 28 -8.09 -4.18 -10.60
N LEU A 29 -9.32 -4.64 -10.80
CA LEU A 29 -10.52 -3.98 -10.28
C LEU A 29 -10.87 -4.66 -8.96
N ILE A 30 -10.92 -3.87 -7.90
CA ILE A 30 -11.16 -4.33 -6.54
C ILE A 30 -12.38 -3.59 -6.01
N MET A 31 -13.24 -4.30 -5.30
CA MET A 31 -14.27 -3.68 -4.48
C MET A 31 -13.95 -3.90 -3.01
N ALA A 32 -13.88 -2.83 -2.23
CA ALA A 32 -13.73 -2.92 -0.79
C ALA A 32 -14.96 -2.37 -0.06
N VAL A 33 -15.34 -3.04 1.02
CA VAL A 33 -16.38 -2.60 1.96
C VAL A 33 -15.73 -2.39 3.32
N SER A 34 -16.07 -1.32 4.03
CA SER A 34 -15.44 -0.97 5.31
C SER A 34 -16.41 -0.47 6.38
N ILE A 35 -15.99 -0.63 7.62
CA ILE A 35 -16.58 -0.02 8.81
C ILE A 35 -15.55 0.89 9.50
N HIS A 36 -16.01 2.01 10.04
CA HIS A 36 -15.19 3.02 10.72
C HIS A 36 -15.51 3.01 12.22
N ILE A 37 -14.57 2.53 13.03
CA ILE A 37 -14.71 2.41 14.49
C ILE A 37 -13.93 3.54 15.15
N GLY A 38 -14.55 4.28 16.07
CA GLY A 38 -13.90 5.39 16.76
C GLY A 38 -13.68 6.61 15.85
N TYR A 39 -14.65 6.91 14.99
CA TYR A 39 -14.62 8.08 14.10
C TYR A 39 -15.77 9.03 14.43
N LEU A 40 -15.56 10.32 14.16
CA LEU A 40 -16.60 11.34 14.25
C LEU A 40 -17.21 11.55 12.85
N GLY A 41 -18.43 11.07 12.64
CA GLY A 41 -19.23 11.34 11.45
C GLY A 41 -19.61 10.09 10.63
N ASN A 42 -20.21 10.33 9.47
CA ASN A 42 -20.66 9.28 8.55
C ASN A 42 -19.71 9.19 7.35
N TYR A 43 -18.98 8.09 7.26
CA TYR A 43 -18.00 7.83 6.22
C TYR A 43 -18.57 6.89 5.15
N TYR A 44 -18.09 7.06 3.91
CA TYR A 44 -18.50 6.16 2.83
C TYR A 44 -17.84 4.80 3.01
N SER A 45 -18.65 3.73 3.02
CA SER A 45 -18.20 2.36 3.29
C SER A 45 -17.81 1.56 2.05
N LEU A 46 -18.12 2.02 0.84
CA LEU A 46 -17.81 1.31 -0.40
C LEU A 46 -16.60 1.96 -1.09
N HIS A 47 -15.63 1.17 -1.51
CA HIS A 47 -14.38 1.67 -2.07
C HIS A 47 -14.02 0.87 -3.33
N PRO A 48 -14.62 1.21 -4.48
CA PRO A 48 -14.08 0.82 -5.77
C PRO A 48 -12.61 1.26 -5.87
N ASP A 49 -11.71 0.34 -6.23
CA ASP A 49 -10.26 0.54 -6.35
C ASP A 49 -9.78 -0.05 -7.68
N LEU A 50 -9.08 0.76 -8.46
CA LEU A 50 -8.34 0.34 -9.64
C LEU A 50 -6.85 0.32 -9.28
N ARG A 51 -6.28 -0.87 -9.16
CA ARG A 51 -4.92 -1.09 -8.65
C ARG A 51 -4.03 -1.72 -9.70
N CYS A 52 -2.82 -1.22 -9.87
CA CYS A 52 -1.71 -1.92 -10.50
C CYS A 52 -0.77 -2.46 -9.41
N THR A 53 -0.49 -3.76 -9.43
CA THR A 53 0.54 -4.37 -8.56
C THR A 53 1.67 -4.95 -9.40
N THR A 54 2.88 -4.45 -9.21
CA THR A 54 4.08 -4.96 -9.87
C THR A 54 5.10 -5.35 -8.83
N GLN A 55 5.41 -6.65 -8.73
CA GLN A 55 6.24 -7.21 -7.66
C GLN A 55 5.67 -6.87 -6.27
N ASN A 56 6.35 -6.00 -5.52
CA ASN A 56 5.93 -5.50 -4.22
C ASN A 56 5.44 -4.05 -4.26
N ILE A 57 5.38 -3.40 -5.42
CA ILE A 57 4.89 -2.03 -5.57
C ILE A 57 3.39 -2.08 -5.89
N ILE A 58 2.64 -1.22 -5.21
CA ILE A 58 1.22 -0.97 -5.48
C ILE A 58 1.04 0.49 -5.87
N ALA A 59 0.22 0.74 -6.88
CA ALA A 59 -0.26 2.07 -7.20
C ALA A 59 -1.69 1.95 -7.72
N GLY A 60 -2.54 2.93 -7.43
CA GLY A 60 -3.93 2.85 -7.84
C GLY A 60 -4.72 4.12 -7.60
N ALA A 61 -5.96 4.07 -8.04
CA ALA A 61 -6.97 5.10 -7.79
C ALA A 61 -8.20 4.45 -7.18
N TYR A 62 -8.77 5.08 -6.15
CA TYR A 62 -9.91 4.53 -5.42
C TYR A 62 -10.87 5.62 -4.99
N TYR A 63 -12.11 5.25 -4.73
CA TYR A 63 -13.10 6.15 -4.16
C TYR A 63 -13.05 6.08 -2.63
N ASN A 64 -12.63 7.17 -1.99
CA ASN A 64 -12.25 7.19 -0.58
C ASN A 64 -13.44 7.44 0.37
N SER A 65 -13.18 7.29 1.68
CA SER A 65 -14.19 7.48 2.75
C SER A 65 -14.77 8.90 2.79
N GLY A 66 -14.03 9.89 2.28
CA GLY A 66 -14.42 11.30 2.12
C GLY A 66 -15.17 11.60 0.81
N ARG A 67 -15.69 10.56 0.14
CA ARG A 67 -16.55 10.64 -1.06
C ARG A 67 -15.87 11.31 -2.26
N ARG A 68 -14.59 11.01 -2.50
CA ARG A 68 -13.85 11.50 -3.66
C ARG A 68 -12.86 10.48 -4.19
N VAL A 69 -12.47 10.68 -5.45
CA VAL A 69 -11.40 9.90 -6.07
C VAL A 69 -10.07 10.34 -5.47
N SER A 70 -9.30 9.36 -5.02
CA SER A 70 -7.95 9.48 -4.47
C SER A 70 -7.01 8.59 -5.24
N VAL A 71 -5.72 8.91 -5.22
CA VAL A 71 -4.65 8.05 -5.72
C VAL A 71 -3.73 7.64 -4.59
N TYR A 72 -3.09 6.49 -4.72
CA TYR A 72 -2.07 6.03 -3.79
C TYR A 72 -0.93 5.33 -4.52
N ALA A 73 0.22 5.33 -3.87
CA ALA A 73 1.37 4.53 -4.26
C ALA A 73 2.10 4.04 -3.00
N GLY A 74 2.62 2.82 -3.04
CA GLY A 74 3.25 2.21 -1.87
C GLY A 74 3.92 0.88 -2.16
N ARG A 75 4.33 0.22 -1.08
CA ARG A 75 4.93 -1.11 -1.11
C ARG A 75 4.20 -2.09 -0.21
N LYS A 76 4.20 -3.35 -0.63
CA LYS A 76 3.77 -4.52 0.14
C LYS A 76 4.98 -5.15 0.80
N VAL A 77 4.94 -5.28 2.12
CA VAL A 77 5.95 -5.97 2.92
C VAL A 77 5.29 -7.21 3.53
N ALA A 78 5.90 -8.38 3.37
CA ALA A 78 5.39 -9.59 4.00
C ALA A 78 5.49 -9.45 5.54
N MET A 79 4.41 -9.79 6.24
CA MET A 79 4.34 -9.70 7.70
C MET A 79 3.46 -10.83 8.23
N GLY A 80 4.10 -11.84 8.85
CA GLY A 80 3.43 -13.06 9.27
C GLY A 80 2.79 -13.79 8.08
N ASP A 81 1.49 -14.05 8.19
CA ASP A 81 0.67 -14.67 7.16
C ASP A 81 -0.07 -13.65 6.25
N GLY A 82 0.29 -12.37 6.37
CA GLY A 82 -0.31 -11.28 5.61
C GLY A 82 0.71 -10.34 4.99
N PHE A 83 0.22 -9.15 4.60
CA PHE A 83 1.02 -8.08 4.02
C PHE A 83 0.73 -6.77 4.74
N LEU A 84 1.79 -6.03 5.06
CA LEU A 84 1.72 -4.63 5.40
C LEU A 84 1.90 -3.79 4.14
N GLU A 85 0.92 -2.96 3.83
CA GLU A 85 0.94 -1.99 2.75
C GLU A 85 1.29 -0.63 3.33
N ILE A 86 2.43 -0.07 2.91
CA ILE A 86 2.96 1.20 3.41
C ILE A 86 3.15 2.12 2.21
N GLY A 87 2.69 3.37 2.28
CA GLY A 87 2.80 4.29 1.17
C GLY A 87 2.26 5.68 1.46
N LEU A 88 1.80 6.33 0.40
CA LEU A 88 1.16 7.64 0.43
C LEU A 88 -0.18 7.57 -0.30
N SER A 89 -1.16 8.34 0.17
CA SER A 89 -2.47 8.50 -0.45
C SER A 89 -2.86 9.98 -0.53
N SER A 90 -3.59 10.37 -1.58
CA SER A 90 -4.13 11.73 -1.72
C SER A 90 -5.60 11.82 -1.29
N GLY A 91 -6.18 13.03 -1.36
CA GLY A 91 -7.62 13.26 -1.26
C GLY A 91 -8.15 13.44 0.17
N TYR A 92 -7.31 13.90 1.09
CA TYR A 92 -7.68 14.21 2.48
C TYR A 92 -7.31 15.65 2.89
N GLY A 93 -7.43 16.62 1.97
CA GLY A 93 -7.10 18.03 2.21
C GLY A 93 -5.63 18.37 1.96
N ASP A 94 -4.72 17.50 2.39
CA ASP A 94 -3.29 17.56 2.06
C ASP A 94 -2.98 16.85 0.73
N GLU A 95 -1.92 17.26 0.02
CA GLU A 95 -1.53 16.69 -1.28
C GLU A 95 -1.17 15.19 -1.18
N ALA A 96 -0.51 14.77 -0.09
CA ALA A 96 -0.21 13.36 0.18
C ALA A 96 -0.12 13.08 1.69
N ILE A 97 -0.88 12.08 2.16
CA ILE A 97 -0.87 11.61 3.56
C ILE A 97 -0.26 10.20 3.66
N PRO A 98 0.36 9.83 4.80
CA PRO A 98 0.82 8.46 5.04
C PRO A 98 -0.32 7.44 4.93
N MET A 99 -0.03 6.32 4.25
CA MET A 99 -0.91 5.16 4.12
C MET A 99 -0.28 3.98 4.86
N LEU A 100 -1.05 3.36 5.75
CA LEU A 100 -0.68 2.13 6.44
C LEU A 100 -1.89 1.19 6.44
N ARG A 101 -1.73 -0.03 5.93
CA ARG A 101 -2.81 -1.02 5.87
C ARG A 101 -2.26 -2.43 6.04
N TYR A 102 -2.76 -3.18 7.01
CA TYR A 102 -2.48 -4.60 7.11
C TYR A 102 -3.55 -5.40 6.38
N ARG A 103 -3.16 -6.42 5.60
CA ARG A 103 -4.08 -7.27 4.84
C ARG A 103 -3.74 -8.74 5.01
N LYS A 104 -4.76 -9.55 5.29
CA LYS A 104 -4.69 -11.01 5.37
C LYS A 104 -5.88 -11.62 4.62
N GLY A 105 -5.61 -12.28 3.50
CA GLY A 105 -6.65 -12.71 2.57
C GLY A 105 -7.47 -11.51 2.06
N ASN A 106 -8.79 -11.58 2.26
CA ASN A 106 -9.72 -10.52 1.86
C ASN A 106 -9.95 -9.48 2.96
N ILE A 107 -9.50 -9.73 4.19
CA ILE A 107 -9.66 -8.79 5.31
C ILE A 107 -8.49 -7.81 5.33
N PHE A 108 -8.80 -6.55 5.57
CA PHE A 108 -7.79 -5.51 5.82
C PHE A 108 -8.16 -4.64 7.02
N VAL A 109 -7.13 -4.07 7.64
CA VAL A 109 -7.24 -3.17 8.79
C VAL A 109 -6.34 -1.96 8.55
N VAL A 110 -6.87 -0.78 8.83
CA VAL A 110 -6.18 0.51 8.67
C VAL A 110 -6.31 1.28 9.98
N PRO A 111 -5.20 1.65 10.64
CA PRO A 111 -5.25 2.61 11.74
C PRO A 111 -5.61 3.99 11.19
N ALA A 112 -6.35 4.76 11.95
CA ALA A 112 -6.77 6.07 11.54
C ALA A 112 -6.64 7.11 12.65
N TYR A 113 -6.39 8.33 12.19
CA TYR A 113 -6.29 9.51 13.03
C TYR A 113 -7.12 10.60 12.39
N GLN A 114 -8.01 11.21 13.18
CA GLN A 114 -8.81 12.35 12.77
C GLN A 114 -8.47 13.52 13.67
N ASP A 115 -7.88 14.57 13.09
CA ASP A 115 -7.68 15.85 13.75
C ASP A 115 -8.78 16.82 13.30
N SER A 116 -9.69 17.13 14.19
CA SER A 116 -10.70 18.17 13.97
C SER A 116 -10.44 19.33 14.92
N LYS A 117 -10.81 20.55 14.52
CA LYS A 117 -10.64 21.78 15.34
C LYS A 117 -11.20 21.67 16.78
N LYS A 118 -12.08 20.70 17.04
CA LYS A 118 -12.74 20.46 18.33
C LYS A 118 -12.19 19.26 19.09
N GLU A 119 -11.65 18.26 18.40
CA GLU A 119 -11.28 16.98 19.03
C GLU A 119 -10.32 16.17 18.15
N LYS A 120 -9.44 15.42 18.80
CA LYS A 120 -8.55 14.45 18.19
C LYS A 120 -9.05 13.06 18.50
N VAL A 121 -9.29 12.25 17.47
CA VAL A 121 -9.83 10.91 17.64
C VAL A 121 -8.95 9.88 16.93
N TYR A 122 -8.70 8.78 17.63
CA TYR A 122 -8.02 7.61 17.10
C TYR A 122 -9.06 6.56 16.76
N GLY A 123 -8.96 6.01 15.56
CA GLY A 123 -9.91 5.07 15.04
C GLY A 123 -9.26 3.89 14.36
N LEU A 124 -10.11 2.94 13.99
CA LEU A 124 -9.75 1.76 13.24
C LEU A 124 -10.75 1.61 12.10
N LEU A 125 -10.23 1.36 10.90
CA LEU A 125 -11.04 0.96 9.77
C LEU A 125 -10.78 -0.53 9.51
N ILE A 126 -11.84 -1.32 9.53
CA ILE A 126 -11.81 -2.74 9.18
C ILE A 126 -12.59 -2.90 7.89
N GLY A 127 -12.07 -3.67 6.95
CA GLY A 127 -12.75 -3.89 5.70
C GLY A 127 -12.50 -5.26 5.08
N TRP A 128 -13.32 -5.54 4.08
CA TRP A 128 -13.27 -6.73 3.24
C TRP A 128 -13.11 -6.28 1.78
N GLN A 129 -12.16 -6.86 1.05
CA GLN A 129 -11.94 -6.60 -0.38
C GLN A 129 -12.07 -7.87 -1.21
N PHE A 130 -12.65 -7.77 -2.40
CA PHE A 130 -12.80 -8.86 -3.37
C PHE A 130 -12.60 -8.36 -4.80
#